data_AF-A0A0S7WXC4-F1
#
_entry.id   AF-A0A0S7WXC4-F1
#
_cell.length_a   1.000
_cell.length_b   1.000
_cell.length_c   1.000
_cell.angle_alpha   90.00
_cell.angle_beta   90.00
_cell.angle_gamma   90.00
#
_symmetry.space_group_name_H-M   'P 1'
#
loop_
_entity.id
_entity.type
_entity.pdbx_description
1 polymer ?
#
loop_
_entity_poly.entity_id
_entity_poly.type
_entity_poly.pdbx_seq_one_letter_code
_entity_poly.pdbx_strand_id
1 'polypeptide(L)'
;MKEIEQSEEEIQAVLETALRKKCLVDLVILTPDGELKLRPNLLVEEIEGDILMMSYLDDEGKLAEVIPLEMFRVKGAKIKS
;
A
#
# COMPACT_ATOMS: atom_id res chain seq x y z
N MET A 1 -10.42 1.45 17.05
CA MET A 1 -9.69 2.18 16.00
C MET A 1 -10.74 2.92 15.20
N LYS A 2 -10.59 4.23 14.95
CA LYS A 2 -11.48 4.91 14.00
C LYS A 2 -11.25 4.24 12.64
N GLU A 3 -12.29 3.67 12.05
CA GLU A 3 -12.27 3.22 10.66
C GLU A 3 -11.85 4.42 9.81
N ILE A 4 -10.65 4.32 9.24
CA ILE A 4 -10.26 5.21 8.16
C ILE A 4 -10.96 4.59 6.94
N GLU A 5 -12.21 4.97 6.68
CA GLU A 5 -12.78 4.79 5.35
C GLU A 5 -12.19 5.90 4.47
N GLN A 6 -11.08 5.60 3.82
CA GLN A 6 -10.62 6.39 2.67
C GLN A 6 -11.38 5.93 1.43
N SER A 7 -11.76 6.87 0.57
CA SER A 7 -12.28 6.52 -0.74
C SER A 7 -11.19 5.88 -1.61
N GLU A 8 -11.59 5.12 -2.63
CA GLU A 8 -10.66 4.54 -3.59
C GLU A 8 -9.81 5.62 -4.28
N GLU A 9 -10.43 6.76 -4.60
CA GLU A 9 -9.76 7.93 -5.19
C GLU A 9 -8.69 8.52 -4.26
N GLU A 10 -8.96 8.59 -2.94
CA GLU A 10 -7.99 9.05 -1.95
C GLU A 10 -6.82 8.06 -1.82
N ILE A 11 -7.11 6.76 -1.80
CA ILE A 11 -6.10 5.70 -1.73
C ILE A 11 -5.20 5.77 -2.97
N GLN A 12 -5.81 5.85 -4.16
CA GLN A 12 -5.07 5.94 -5.41
C GLN A 12 -4.19 7.18 -5.46
N ALA A 13 -4.69 8.35 -5.06
CA ALA A 13 -3.90 9.59 -5.04
C ALA A 13 -2.69 9.49 -4.11
N VAL A 14 -2.82 8.79 -2.97
CA VAL A 14 -1.70 8.52 -2.05
C VAL A 14 -0.67 7.59 -2.70
N LEU A 15 -1.12 6.49 -3.31
CA LEU A 15 -0.25 5.51 -3.96
C LEU A 15 0.49 6.09 -5.16
N GLU A 16 -0.18 6.85 -6.03
CA GLU A 16 0.44 7.54 -7.15
C GLU A 16 1.46 8.59 -6.68
N THR A 17 1.13 9.31 -5.61
CA THR A 17 2.07 10.26 -5.00
C THR A 17 3.28 9.53 -4.44
N ALA A 18 3.09 8.38 -3.82
CA ALA A 18 4.17 7.56 -3.29
C ALA A 18 5.09 7.02 -4.38
N LEU A 19 4.52 6.48 -5.45
CA LEU A 19 5.23 6.01 -6.63
C LEU A 19 6.08 7.13 -7.24
N ARG A 20 5.45 8.29 -7.53
CA ARG A 20 6.14 9.44 -8.13
C ARG A 20 7.27 9.98 -7.26
N LYS A 21 7.09 10.00 -5.94
CA LYS A 21 8.08 10.51 -4.98
C LYS A 21 9.07 9.45 -4.50
N LYS A 22 8.88 8.18 -4.89
CA LYS A 22 9.64 7.02 -4.40
C LYS A 22 9.72 6.98 -2.87
N CYS A 23 8.58 7.16 -2.20
CA CYS A 23 8.50 7.13 -0.73
C CYS A 23 7.71 5.93 -0.22
N LEU A 24 7.97 5.56 1.03
CA LEU A 24 7.29 4.44 1.68
C LEU A 24 5.84 4.79 2.04
N VAL A 25 4.98 3.79 2.02
CA VAL A 25 3.58 3.84 2.44
C VAL A 25 3.27 2.76 3.45
N ASP A 26 2.36 3.09 4.35
CA ASP A 26 1.69 2.12 5.20
C ASP A 26 0.30 1.86 4.63
N LEU A 27 -0.06 0.59 4.42
CA LEU A 27 -1.36 0.17 3.87
C LEU A 27 -2.20 -0.56 4.91
N VAL A 28 -3.51 -0.32 4.88
CA VAL A 28 -4.50 -1.16 5.55
C VAL A 28 -5.12 -2.07 4.49
N ILE A 29 -4.94 -3.39 4.64
CA ILE A 29 -5.34 -4.38 3.64
C ILE A 29 -6.42 -5.31 4.22
N LEU A 30 -7.44 -5.61 3.44
CA LEU A 30 -8.42 -6.67 3.69
C LEU A 30 -7.82 -8.04 3.32
N THR A 31 -7.58 -8.87 4.32
CA THR A 31 -7.08 -10.24 4.12
C THR A 31 -8.20 -11.20 3.70
N PRO A 32 -7.87 -12.38 3.14
CA PRO A 32 -8.88 -13.32 2.63
C PRO A 32 -9.84 -13.86 3.69
N ASP A 33 -9.44 -13.78 4.96
CA ASP A 33 -10.24 -14.08 6.16
C ASP A 33 -11.24 -12.97 6.53
N GLY A 34 -11.24 -11.84 5.80
CA GLY A 34 -12.09 -10.67 6.06
C GLY A 34 -11.53 -9.72 7.12
N GLU A 35 -10.30 -9.93 7.61
CA GLU A 35 -9.68 -9.05 8.60
C GLU A 35 -8.97 -7.85 7.95
N LEU A 36 -8.94 -6.72 8.66
CA LEU A 36 -8.11 -5.57 8.27
C LEU A 36 -6.74 -5.66 8.93
N LYS A 37 -5.68 -5.67 8.13
CA LYS A 37 -4.28 -5.75 8.61
C LYS A 37 -3.46 -4.57 8.11
N LEU A 38 -2.73 -3.94 9.03
CA LEU A 38 -1.73 -2.93 8.69
C LEU A 38 -0.48 -3.60 8.12
N ARG A 39 0.01 -3.07 6.99
CA ARG A 39 1.27 -3.43 6.35
C ARG A 39 2.13 -2.17 6.22
N PRO A 40 3.09 -1.97 7.12
CA PRO A 40 3.94 -0.79 7.08
C PRO A 40 5.10 -0.96 6.09
N ASN A 41 5.77 0.16 5.78
CA ASN A 41 7.04 0.20 5.04
C ASN A 41 7.00 -0.46 3.65
N LEU A 42 5.93 -0.22 2.89
CA LEU A 42 5.82 -0.68 1.52
C LEU A 42 6.28 0.40 0.54
N LEU A 43 6.92 0.00 -0.56
CA LEU A 43 7.24 0.85 -1.69
C LEU A 43 6.34 0.46 -2.85
N VAL A 44 5.69 1.44 -3.48
CA VAL A 44 4.95 1.24 -4.73
C VAL A 44 5.96 1.29 -5.88
N GLU A 45 6.12 0.19 -6.59
CA GLU A 45 7.01 0.08 -7.76
C GLU A 45 6.26 0.42 -9.06
N GLU A 46 5.01 -0.04 -9.16
CA GLU A 46 4.19 0.13 -10.36
C GLU A 46 2.69 0.05 -10.03
N ILE A 47 1.86 0.71 -10.84
CA ILE A 47 0.39 0.65 -10.79
C ILE A 47 -0.11 0.32 -12.20
N GLU A 48 -0.64 -0.87 -12.39
CA GLU A 48 -1.19 -1.36 -13.66
C GLU A 48 -2.69 -1.66 -13.51
N GLY A 49 -3.53 -0.66 -13.84
CA GLY A 49 -4.98 -0.76 -13.61
C GLY A 49 -5.28 -0.96 -12.13
N ASP A 50 -5.92 -2.09 -11.79
CA ASP A 50 -6.29 -2.43 -10.41
C ASP A 50 -5.19 -3.21 -9.65
N ILE A 51 -4.03 -3.43 -10.27
CA ILE A 51 -2.92 -4.18 -9.66
C ILE A 51 -1.81 -3.22 -9.24
N LEU A 52 -1.40 -3.35 -7.99
CA LEU A 52 -0.27 -2.65 -7.39
C LEU A 52 0.93 -3.60 -7.28
N MET A 53 2.06 -3.21 -7.85
CA MET A 53 3.32 -3.92 -7.67
C MET A 53 4.07 -3.28 -6.50
N MET A 54 4.23 -4.01 -5.40
CA MET A 54 4.71 -3.46 -4.15
C MET A 54 5.94 -4.22 -3.66
N SER A 55 6.97 -3.51 -3.17
CA SER A 55 8.09 -4.11 -2.46
C SER A 55 7.98 -3.76 -0.97
N TYR A 56 8.31 -4.66 -0.05
CA TYR A 56 8.43 -4.29 1.37
C TYR A 56 9.89 -4.06 1.74
N LEU A 57 10.11 -3.18 2.72
CA LEU A 57 11.43 -3.01 3.33
C LEU A 57 11.64 -4.10 4.38
N ASP A 58 12.70 -4.90 4.25
CA ASP A 58 13.08 -5.88 5.26
C ASP A 58 13.76 -5.24 6.48
N ASP A 59 14.08 -6.06 7.48
CA ASP A 59 14.72 -5.61 8.73
C ASP A 59 16.14 -5.04 8.51
N GLU A 60 16.77 -5.33 7.37
CA GLU A 60 18.07 -4.79 6.98
C GLU A 60 17.95 -3.48 6.18
N GLY A 61 16.73 -3.01 5.94
CA GLY A 61 16.47 -1.82 5.14
C GLY A 61 16.61 -2.04 3.63
N LYS A 62 16.57 -3.29 3.16
CA LYS A 62 16.61 -3.64 1.75
C LYS A 62 15.20 -3.86 1.21
N LEU A 63 15.03 -3.57 -0.08
CA LEU A 63 13.80 -3.92 -0.78
C LEU A 63 13.78 -5.44 -1.00
N ALA A 64 12.74 -6.06 -0.47
CA ALA A 64 12.46 -7.47 -0.70
C ALA A 64 11.78 -7.69 -2.06
N GLU A 65 11.30 -8.91 -2.29
CA GLU A 65 10.61 -9.28 -3.52
C GLU A 65 9.34 -8.44 -3.77
N VAL A 66 9.09 -8.17 -5.05
CA VAL A 66 7.89 -7.48 -5.52
C VAL A 66 6.68 -8.42 -5.41
N ILE A 67 5.67 -7.97 -4.69
CA ILE A 67 4.40 -8.67 -4.51
C ILE A 67 3.25 -7.92 -5.20
N PRO A 68 2.39 -8.63 -5.97
CA PRO A 68 1.18 -8.02 -6.52
C PRO A 68 0.11 -7.89 -5.44
N LEU A 69 -0.60 -6.77 -5.44
CA LEU A 69 -1.73 -6.49 -4.55
C LEU A 69 -2.87 -5.84 -5.33
N GLU A 70 -4.08 -6.40 -5.20
CA GLU A 70 -5.26 -5.85 -5.84
C GLU A 70 -5.79 -4.62 -5.08
N MET A 71 -6.08 -3.54 -5.80
CA MET A 71 -6.52 -2.25 -5.26
C MET A 71 -7.76 -2.38 -4.37
N PHE A 72 -8.75 -3.19 -4.77
CA PHE A 72 -10.00 -3.35 -3.98
C PHE A 72 -9.76 -3.89 -2.56
N ARG A 73 -8.60 -4.50 -2.31
CA ARG A 73 -8.20 -5.01 -1.00
C ARG A 73 -7.58 -3.93 -0.11
N VAL A 74 -7.15 -2.81 -0.69
CA VAL A 74 -6.61 -1.67 0.07
C VAL A 74 -7.78 -0.86 0.61
N LYS A 75 -7.83 -0.70 1.93
CA LYS A 75 -8.86 0.07 2.66
C LYS A 75 -8.32 1.36 3.25
N GLY A 76 -7.01 1.56 3.19
CA GLY A 76 -6.38 2.81 3.56
C GLY A 76 -4.90 2.82 3.16
N ALA A 77 -4.40 4.02 2.90
CA ALA A 77 -3.01 4.27 2.51
C ALA A 77 -2.51 5.57 3.12
N LYS A 78 -1.26 5.56 3.60
CA LYS A 78 -0.61 6.73 4.18
C LYS A 78 0.87 6.76 3.80
N ILE A 79 1.34 7.89 3.26
CA ILE A 79 2.77 8.13 3.04
C ILE A 79 3.48 8.27 4.39
N LYS A 80 4.62 7.59 4.51
CA LYS A 80 5.54 7.73 5.62
C LYS A 80 6.43 8.95 5.38
N SER A 81 6.26 9.98 6.21
CA SER A 81 7.07 11.20 6.27
C SER A 81 8.34 11.01 7.07
#